data_AF-A0AAU8WGQ7-F1
#
_entry.id   AF-A0AAU8WGQ7-F1
#
_cell.length_a   1.000
_cell.length_b   1.000
_cell.length_c   1.000
_cell.angle_alpha   90.00
_cell.angle_beta   90.00
_cell.angle_gamma   90.00
#
_symmetry.space_group_name_H-M   'P 1'
#
loop_
_entity.id
_entity.type
_entity.pdbx_description
1 polymer ?
#
loop_
_entity_poly.entity_id
_entity_poly.type
_entity_poly.pdbx_seq_one_letter_code
_entity_poly.pdbx_strand_id
1 'polypeptide(L)'
;MMKKSIFALSALTLILVGCDNQQDAKVEVEKVVDVAAAPADQSAAQPSTASVDAAHNAQNSLDWAGIYQGTLPCADCGGIETELTLNADGTYALTEKYLDKEGEPFASQGTFVWNEAGNIVTLQTGDQTGRQFMVGENTLSHLDMEGKVIEGELAEFYVLSKQ
;
A
#
# COMPACT_ATOMS: atom_id res chain seq x y z
N MET A 1 -21.38 4.01 -49.44
CA MET A 1 -21.48 5.48 -49.39
C MET A 1 -20.94 5.99 -48.07
N MET A 2 -20.01 6.95 -48.12
CA MET A 2 -19.36 7.58 -46.98
C MET A 2 -20.23 8.69 -46.41
N LYS A 3 -20.30 8.83 -45.08
CA LYS A 3 -20.46 10.13 -44.43
C LYS A 3 -19.40 10.23 -43.34
N LYS A 4 -18.29 10.88 -43.71
CA LYS A 4 -17.22 11.31 -42.82
C LYS A 4 -17.73 12.54 -42.08
N SER A 5 -17.81 12.47 -40.76
CA SER A 5 -18.07 13.63 -39.91
C SER A 5 -16.74 14.04 -39.28
N ILE A 6 -16.17 15.10 -39.83
CA ILE A 6 -15.01 15.82 -39.28
C ILE A 6 -15.62 16.97 -38.48
N PHE A 7 -15.37 17.02 -37.18
CA PHE A 7 -15.58 18.23 -36.37
C PHE A 7 -14.31 18.56 -35.60
N ALA A 8 -13.88 19.79 -35.83
CA ALA A 8 -12.66 20.45 -35.39
C ALA A 8 -12.69 20.71 -33.87
N LEU A 9 -11.58 20.48 -33.17
CA LEU A 9 -10.59 21.48 -32.74
C LEU A 9 -11.15 22.56 -31.79
N SER A 10 -10.87 22.39 -30.50
CA SER A 10 -10.67 23.51 -29.55
C SER A 10 -9.94 22.98 -28.31
N ALA A 11 -8.62 23.21 -28.28
CA ALA A 11 -7.81 23.06 -27.08
C ALA A 11 -7.81 24.40 -26.35
N LEU A 12 -8.22 24.40 -25.09
CA LEU A 12 -8.13 25.56 -24.21
C LEU A 12 -7.30 25.18 -22.98
N THR A 13 -5.98 25.20 -23.15
CA THR A 13 -5.01 25.10 -22.05
C THR A 13 -4.83 26.48 -21.44
N LEU A 14 -5.39 26.68 -20.24
CA LEU A 14 -5.00 27.78 -19.34
C LEU A 14 -3.78 27.31 -18.52
N ILE A 15 -2.61 27.83 -18.86
CA ILE A 15 -1.40 27.71 -18.03
C ILE A 15 -1.35 28.97 -17.17
N LEU A 16 -1.58 28.82 -15.86
CA LEU A 16 -1.29 29.86 -14.87
C LEU A 16 0.15 29.64 -14.38
N VAL A 17 1.07 30.43 -14.94
CA VAL A 17 2.45 30.57 -14.44
C VAL A 17 2.41 31.42 -13.18
N GLY A 18 2.71 30.84 -12.03
CA GLY A 18 2.93 31.56 -10.76
C GLY A 18 4.39 32.02 -10.66
N CYS A 19 4.59 33.31 -10.38
CA CYS A 19 5.89 33.93 -10.17
C CYS A 19 6.47 33.60 -8.79
N ASP A 20 7.75 33.21 -8.80
CA ASP A 20 8.66 33.14 -7.66
C ASP A 20 8.79 34.51 -6.99
N ASN A 21 8.78 34.55 -5.65
CA ASN A 21 9.00 35.76 -4.88
C ASN A 21 9.95 35.47 -3.72
N GLN A 22 11.23 35.36 -4.07
CA GLN A 22 12.37 35.41 -3.17
C GLN A 22 12.35 36.72 -2.36
N GLN A 23 12.23 36.59 -1.03
CA GLN A 23 12.56 37.65 -0.08
C GLN A 23 13.74 37.19 0.76
N ASP A 24 14.93 37.55 0.28
CA ASP A 24 16.13 37.66 1.09
C ASP A 24 15.98 38.89 2.02
N ALA A 25 15.98 38.67 3.33
CA ALA A 25 16.22 39.70 4.33
C ALA A 25 17.48 39.33 5.11
N LYS A 26 18.58 39.92 4.65
CA LYS A 26 19.91 39.95 5.24
C LYS A 26 19.86 40.79 6.53
N VAL A 27 20.21 40.20 7.68
CA VAL A 27 20.65 40.96 8.86
C VAL A 27 22.15 40.79 9.00
N GLU A 28 22.85 41.91 8.83
CA GLU A 28 24.27 42.08 9.09
C GLU A 28 24.52 42.22 10.60
N VAL A 29 25.49 41.47 11.13
CA VAL A 29 26.31 41.93 12.25
C VAL A 29 27.76 41.58 11.93
N GLU A 30 28.62 42.58 12.05
CA GLU A 30 30.02 42.63 11.66
C GLU A 30 30.95 41.60 12.33
N LYS A 31 31.70 40.91 11.46
CA LYS A 31 33.16 40.75 11.41
C LYS A 31 33.97 41.16 12.66
N VAL A 32 34.79 40.24 13.21
CA VAL A 32 36.27 40.22 13.08
C VAL A 32 36.86 39.04 13.89
N VAL A 33 37.61 38.14 13.25
CA VAL A 33 39.07 38.01 13.39
C VAL A 33 39.60 36.92 12.45
N ASP A 34 40.54 37.33 11.61
CA ASP A 34 41.37 36.49 10.73
C ASP A 34 42.36 35.64 11.53
N VAL A 35 42.40 34.31 11.28
CA VAL A 35 43.64 33.53 11.33
C VAL A 35 43.56 32.43 10.26
N ALA A 36 44.40 32.54 9.24
CA ALA A 36 44.59 31.52 8.21
C ALA A 36 45.64 30.50 8.66
N ALA A 37 45.30 29.20 8.62
CA ALA A 37 46.09 28.12 8.01
C ALA A 37 45.41 26.75 8.26
N ALA A 38 45.05 26.09 7.15
CA ALA A 38 44.47 24.75 7.02
C ALA A 38 45.53 23.62 7.28
N PRO A 39 45.19 22.30 7.32
CA PRO A 39 43.99 21.68 6.74
C PRO A 39 43.29 20.53 7.49
N ALA A 40 42.08 20.26 6.98
CA ALA A 40 41.40 18.97 6.80
C ALA A 40 41.01 18.12 8.04
N ASP A 41 39.70 18.14 8.29
CA ASP A 41 38.76 17.00 8.18
C ASP A 41 37.93 16.81 9.44
N GLN A 42 36.84 17.58 9.52
CA GLN A 42 35.85 17.45 10.57
C GLN A 42 34.85 16.37 10.16
N SER A 43 34.90 15.28 10.94
CA SER A 43 33.77 14.47 11.33
C SER A 43 32.44 15.25 11.33
N ALA A 44 31.57 14.89 10.40
CA ALA A 44 30.13 15.10 10.50
C ALA A 44 29.47 13.74 10.24
N ALA A 45 29.40 12.91 11.29
CA ALA A 45 28.49 11.78 11.29
C ALA A 45 27.05 12.32 11.31
N GLN A 46 26.44 12.43 10.15
CA GLN A 46 25.00 12.61 10.02
C GLN A 46 24.31 11.32 10.46
N PRO A 47 23.26 11.38 11.30
CA PRO A 47 22.42 10.20 11.56
C PRO A 47 21.61 9.89 10.29
N SER A 48 22.05 8.88 9.55
CA SER A 48 21.28 8.29 8.46
C SER A 48 20.13 7.45 9.03
N THR A 49 18.97 8.06 9.28
CA THR A 49 17.74 7.32 9.64
C THR A 49 16.88 6.92 8.45
N ALA A 50 17.36 7.10 7.21
CA ALA A 50 16.56 6.85 6.01
C ALA A 50 16.74 5.45 5.36
N SER A 51 17.47 4.52 5.99
CA SER A 51 17.77 3.21 5.37
C SER A 51 17.55 1.98 6.24
N VAL A 52 16.97 2.13 7.44
CA VAL A 52 16.72 0.99 8.35
C VAL A 52 15.28 0.47 8.29
N ASP A 53 14.29 1.30 7.96
CA ASP A 53 12.88 0.88 7.91
C ASP A 53 12.52 0.02 6.68
N ALA A 54 13.15 0.27 5.52
CA ALA A 54 12.88 -0.57 4.33
C ALA A 54 13.39 -2.02 4.49
N ALA A 55 14.36 -2.25 5.38
CA ALA A 55 14.95 -3.56 5.62
C ALA A 55 14.14 -4.41 6.61
N HIS A 56 13.15 -3.83 7.32
CA HIS A 56 12.36 -4.51 8.35
C HIS A 56 10.86 -4.20 8.18
N ASN A 57 10.18 -5.00 7.36
CA ASN A 57 8.75 -4.94 7.09
C ASN A 57 8.10 -6.33 7.21
N ALA A 58 6.79 -6.42 7.02
CA ALA A 58 6.07 -7.70 7.16
C ALA A 58 6.61 -8.76 6.16
N GLN A 59 6.87 -8.36 4.92
CA GLN A 59 7.34 -9.25 3.85
C GLN A 59 8.66 -9.94 4.19
N ASN A 60 9.60 -9.24 4.84
CA ASN A 60 10.94 -9.76 5.12
C ASN A 60 11.17 -10.20 6.57
N SER A 61 10.28 -9.82 7.50
CA SER A 61 10.46 -10.08 8.94
C SER A 61 9.49 -11.10 9.52
N LEU A 62 8.34 -11.34 8.88
CA LEU A 62 7.33 -12.27 9.38
C LEU A 62 7.36 -13.59 8.63
N ASP A 63 7.02 -14.68 9.33
CA ASP A 63 6.63 -15.94 8.70
C ASP A 63 5.18 -15.82 8.21
N TRP A 64 4.97 -15.08 7.13
CA TRP A 64 3.63 -14.76 6.62
C TRP A 64 3.03 -15.86 5.72
N ALA A 65 3.81 -16.80 5.20
CA ALA A 65 3.26 -17.86 4.34
C ALA A 65 2.42 -18.82 5.20
N GLY A 66 1.22 -19.18 4.74
CA GLY A 66 0.34 -20.08 5.47
C GLY A 66 -1.14 -19.92 5.12
N ILE A 67 -1.97 -20.59 5.92
CA ILE A 67 -3.43 -20.62 5.76
C ILE A 67 -4.04 -19.68 6.80
N TYR A 68 -4.87 -18.77 6.34
CA TYR A 68 -5.56 -17.77 7.15
C TYR A 68 -7.06 -18.00 7.05
N GLN A 69 -7.74 -18.03 8.19
CA GLN A 69 -9.18 -18.28 8.26
C GLN A 69 -9.89 -17.22 9.10
N GLY A 70 -11.15 -16.97 8.75
CA GLY A 70 -12.04 -16.08 9.50
C GLY A 70 -13.42 -15.97 8.83
N THR A 71 -14.34 -15.24 9.47
CA THR A 71 -15.65 -14.95 8.91
C THR A 71 -15.78 -13.44 8.67
N LEU A 72 -15.65 -13.02 7.41
CA LEU A 72 -15.73 -11.61 7.04
C LEU A 72 -17.20 -11.14 7.03
N PRO A 73 -17.47 -9.86 7.33
CA PRO A 73 -18.82 -9.30 7.26
C PRO A 73 -19.44 -9.41 5.87
N CYS A 74 -20.75 -9.65 5.85
CA CYS A 74 -21.55 -9.77 4.65
C CYS A 74 -22.74 -8.82 4.72
N ALA A 75 -23.06 -8.12 3.62
CA ALA A 75 -24.11 -7.11 3.62
C ALA A 75 -25.52 -7.71 3.74
N ASP A 76 -25.73 -8.92 3.25
CA ASP A 76 -27.05 -9.56 3.10
C ASP A 76 -27.03 -11.05 3.48
N CYS A 77 -26.06 -11.48 4.27
CA CYS A 77 -25.88 -12.86 4.71
C CYS A 77 -25.20 -12.94 6.09
N GLY A 78 -25.16 -14.11 6.73
CA GLY A 78 -24.60 -14.28 8.08
C GLY A 78 -23.09 -14.08 8.19
N GLY A 79 -22.38 -13.92 7.07
CA GLY A 79 -20.93 -13.77 7.00
C GLY A 79 -20.34 -14.55 5.82
N ILE A 80 -19.06 -14.35 5.56
CA ILE A 80 -18.31 -15.06 4.53
C ILE A 80 -17.20 -15.85 5.23
N GLU A 81 -17.41 -17.16 5.40
CA GLU A 81 -16.34 -18.08 5.81
C GLU A 81 -15.24 -18.03 4.75
N THR A 82 -14.10 -17.47 5.12
CA THR A 82 -12.99 -17.16 4.23
C THR A 82 -11.78 -17.97 4.65
N GLU A 83 -11.20 -18.68 3.69
CA GLU A 83 -9.89 -19.34 3.83
C GLU A 83 -8.96 -18.83 2.74
N LEU A 84 -7.87 -18.18 3.13
CA LEU A 84 -6.85 -17.65 2.23
C LEU A 84 -5.52 -18.33 2.52
N THR A 85 -4.98 -19.05 1.55
CA THR A 85 -3.61 -19.57 1.57
C THR A 85 -2.70 -18.61 0.83
N LEU A 86 -1.65 -18.11 1.49
CA LEU A 86 -0.55 -17.39 0.87
C LEU A 86 0.69 -18.29 0.81
N ASN A 87 1.19 -18.56 -0.40
CA ASN A 87 2.38 -19.37 -0.61
C ASN A 87 3.63 -18.51 -0.71
N ALA A 88 4.77 -19.05 -0.26
CA ALA A 88 6.07 -18.37 -0.32
C ALA A 88 6.52 -18.02 -1.76
N ASP A 89 5.99 -18.71 -2.77
CA ASP A 89 6.28 -18.47 -4.18
C ASP A 89 5.46 -17.33 -4.81
N GLY A 90 4.65 -16.62 -4.01
CA GLY A 90 3.84 -15.50 -4.48
C GLY A 90 2.47 -15.90 -5.05
N THR A 91 2.08 -17.17 -4.91
CA THR A 91 0.74 -17.64 -5.30
C THR A 91 -0.24 -17.66 -4.14
N TYR A 92 -1.53 -17.61 -4.44
CA TYR A 92 -2.58 -17.79 -3.43
C TYR A 92 -3.67 -18.74 -3.89
N ALA A 93 -4.38 -19.29 -2.91
CA ALA A 93 -5.68 -19.95 -3.09
C ALA A 93 -6.67 -19.36 -2.08
N LEU A 94 -7.88 -19.02 -2.53
CA LEU A 94 -8.94 -18.41 -1.73
C LEU A 94 -10.22 -19.22 -1.88
N THR A 95 -10.81 -19.63 -0.76
CA THR A 95 -12.14 -20.24 -0.70
C THR A 95 -13.06 -19.37 0.13
N GLU A 96 -14.29 -19.18 -0.36
CA GLU A 96 -15.30 -18.34 0.28
C GLU A 96 -16.67 -19.01 0.26
N LYS A 97 -17.25 -19.16 1.45
CA LYS A 97 -18.60 -19.67 1.62
C LYS A 97 -19.48 -18.62 2.27
N TYR A 98 -20.51 -18.22 1.55
CA TYR A 98 -21.51 -17.28 2.01
C TYR A 98 -22.49 -18.01 2.93
N LEU A 99 -22.50 -17.64 4.21
CA LEU A 99 -23.41 -18.22 5.19
C LEU A 99 -24.86 -17.89 4.84
N ASP A 100 -25.79 -18.77 5.19
CA ASP A 100 -27.22 -18.64 4.91
C ASP A 100 -27.62 -18.54 3.42
N LYS A 101 -26.68 -18.82 2.51
CA LYS A 101 -26.93 -18.97 1.08
C LYS A 101 -26.70 -20.42 0.68
N GLU A 102 -27.54 -20.95 -0.20
CA GLU A 102 -27.32 -22.26 -0.81
C GLU A 102 -26.30 -22.16 -1.95
N GLY A 103 -25.46 -23.19 -2.10
CA GLY A 103 -24.46 -23.27 -3.16
C GLY A 103 -23.13 -23.83 -2.66
N GLU A 104 -22.28 -24.17 -3.62
CA GLU A 104 -20.90 -24.56 -3.32
C GLU A 104 -20.06 -23.32 -2.97
N PRO A 105 -19.00 -23.48 -2.16
CA PRO A 105 -18.03 -22.41 -1.93
C PRO A 105 -17.44 -21.89 -3.25
N PHE A 106 -17.21 -20.59 -3.31
CA PHE A 106 -16.47 -19.97 -4.39
C PHE A 106 -14.98 -20.19 -4.15
N ALA A 107 -14.25 -20.57 -5.20
CA ALA A 107 -12.82 -20.77 -5.13
C ALA A 107 -12.11 -19.94 -6.22
N SER A 108 -10.99 -19.33 -5.86
CA SER A 108 -10.11 -18.62 -6.79
C SER A 108 -8.64 -18.87 -6.46
N GLN A 109 -7.79 -18.74 -7.47
CA GLN A 109 -6.35 -18.90 -7.33
C GLN A 109 -5.64 -17.90 -8.24
N GLY A 110 -4.44 -17.51 -7.87
CA GLY A 110 -3.66 -16.56 -8.65
C GLY A 110 -2.35 -16.20 -7.98
N THR A 111 -1.88 -14.99 -8.23
CA THR A 111 -0.68 -14.42 -7.61
C THR A 111 -1.05 -13.29 -6.68
N PHE A 112 -0.13 -12.90 -5.81
CA PHE A 112 -0.26 -11.66 -5.07
C PHE A 112 1.00 -10.81 -5.20
N VAL A 113 0.83 -9.50 -5.08
CA VAL A 113 1.92 -8.52 -5.13
C VAL A 113 1.99 -7.75 -3.83
N TRP A 114 3.20 -7.49 -3.36
CA TRP A 114 3.44 -6.62 -2.21
C TRP A 114 3.41 -5.15 -2.65
N ASN A 115 2.91 -4.29 -1.77
CA ASN A 115 3.13 -2.85 -1.91
C ASN A 115 4.61 -2.51 -1.65
N GLU A 116 5.01 -1.28 -1.99
CA GLU A 116 6.41 -0.82 -1.83
C GLU A 116 6.90 -0.88 -0.38
N ALA A 117 6.00 -0.65 0.59
CA ALA A 117 6.32 -0.72 2.01
C ALA A 117 6.43 -2.17 2.55
N GLY A 118 6.07 -3.19 1.76
CA GLY A 118 6.16 -4.60 2.13
C GLY A 118 5.26 -5.00 3.30
N ASN A 119 4.10 -4.35 3.45
CA ASN A 119 3.14 -4.62 4.53
C ASN A 119 1.71 -4.91 4.03
N ILE A 120 1.44 -4.76 2.73
CA ILE A 120 0.14 -5.06 2.12
C ILE A 120 0.36 -6.01 0.95
N VAL A 121 -0.48 -7.04 0.86
CA VAL A 121 -0.60 -7.92 -0.30
C VAL A 121 -1.88 -7.64 -1.07
N THR A 122 -1.79 -7.59 -2.39
CA THR A 122 -2.93 -7.46 -3.31
C THR A 122 -3.07 -8.73 -4.12
N LEU A 123 -4.22 -9.41 -4.00
CA LEU A 123 -4.51 -10.63 -4.75
C LEU A 123 -4.79 -10.29 -6.23
N GLN A 124 -4.33 -11.14 -7.15
CA GLN A 124 -4.50 -10.99 -8.59
C GLN A 124 -4.94 -12.31 -9.23
N THR A 125 -6.09 -12.31 -9.90
CA THR A 125 -6.56 -13.45 -10.72
C THR A 125 -6.59 -13.03 -12.18
N GLY A 126 -5.66 -13.55 -12.99
CA GLY A 126 -5.50 -13.09 -14.38
C GLY A 126 -5.25 -11.58 -14.44
N ASP A 127 -6.03 -10.86 -15.24
CA ASP A 127 -5.94 -9.39 -15.37
C ASP A 127 -6.73 -8.63 -14.29
N GLN A 128 -7.37 -9.32 -13.36
CA GLN A 128 -8.22 -8.72 -12.33
C GLN A 128 -7.43 -8.46 -11.04
N THR A 129 -7.47 -7.21 -10.57
CA THR A 129 -7.01 -6.84 -9.22
C THR A 129 -8.11 -7.17 -8.22
N GLY A 130 -7.77 -7.99 -7.23
CA GLY A 130 -8.65 -8.46 -6.18
C GLY A 130 -8.48 -7.68 -4.87
N ARG A 131 -8.75 -8.37 -3.76
CA ARG A 131 -8.72 -7.81 -2.41
C ARG A 131 -7.30 -7.49 -1.96
N GLN A 132 -7.20 -6.53 -1.05
CA GLN A 132 -5.97 -6.13 -0.39
C GLN A 132 -6.02 -6.54 1.08
N PHE A 133 -4.90 -7.03 1.60
CA PHE A 133 -4.76 -7.41 3.00
C PHE A 133 -3.50 -6.80 3.58
N MET A 134 -3.61 -6.14 4.73
CA MET A 134 -2.43 -5.79 5.53
C MET A 134 -1.95 -7.04 6.26
N VAL A 135 -0.65 -7.30 6.16
CA VAL A 135 0.00 -8.46 6.76
C VAL A 135 0.51 -8.10 8.14
N GLY A 136 0.00 -8.80 9.15
CA GLY A 136 0.43 -8.71 10.53
C GLY A 136 1.02 -10.04 11.02
N GLU A 137 1.53 -10.05 12.24
CA GLU A 137 1.98 -11.30 12.86
C GLU A 137 0.79 -12.26 13.01
N ASN A 138 0.87 -13.41 12.34
CA ASN A 138 -0.16 -14.44 12.30
C ASN A 138 -1.56 -13.96 11.86
N THR A 139 -1.66 -12.83 11.16
CA THR A 139 -2.95 -12.22 10.80
C THR A 139 -2.92 -11.56 9.43
N LEU A 140 -4.09 -11.51 8.78
CA LEU A 140 -4.35 -10.69 7.60
C LEU A 140 -5.57 -9.81 7.88
N SER A 141 -5.42 -8.49 7.78
CA SER A 141 -6.53 -7.55 7.90
C SER A 141 -7.03 -7.15 6.52
N HIS A 142 -8.27 -7.51 6.17
CA HIS A 142 -8.90 -7.10 4.91
C HIS A 142 -9.06 -5.58 4.88
N LEU A 143 -8.61 -4.96 3.78
CA LEU A 143 -8.63 -3.51 3.61
C LEU A 143 -9.86 -3.07 2.83
N ASP A 144 -10.21 -1.78 2.96
CA ASP A 144 -11.24 -1.18 2.14
C ASP A 144 -10.79 -0.98 0.67
N MET A 145 -11.69 -0.44 -0.15
CA MET A 145 -11.43 -0.20 -1.58
C MET A 145 -10.32 0.85 -1.83
N GLU A 146 -10.00 1.68 -0.85
CA GLU A 146 -8.91 2.66 -0.92
C GLU A 146 -7.58 2.07 -0.42
N GLY A 147 -7.56 0.81 0.05
CA GLY A 147 -6.39 0.17 0.63
C GLY A 147 -6.10 0.65 2.06
N LYS A 148 -7.10 1.12 2.79
CA LYS A 148 -6.98 1.53 4.20
C LYS A 148 -7.50 0.43 5.12
N VAL A 149 -6.95 0.43 6.33
CA VAL A 149 -7.44 -0.44 7.40
C VAL A 149 -8.84 0.02 7.79
N ILE A 150 -9.75 -0.94 7.96
CA ILE A 150 -11.10 -0.66 8.45
C ILE A 150 -11.00 -0.38 9.95
N GLU A 151 -11.45 0.80 10.36
CA GLU A 151 -11.39 1.26 11.75
C GLU A 151 -12.75 1.14 12.46
N GLY A 152 -12.74 1.34 13.79
CA GLY A 152 -13.94 1.36 14.62
C GLY A 152 -14.38 -0.01 15.12
N GLU A 153 -15.64 -0.12 15.55
CA GLU A 153 -16.20 -1.32 16.19
C GLU A 153 -16.22 -2.55 15.28
N LEU A 154 -16.10 -2.35 13.96
CA LEU A 154 -16.12 -3.45 13.00
C LEU A 154 -14.73 -3.98 12.64
N ALA A 155 -13.65 -3.30 13.04
CA ALA A 155 -12.28 -3.58 12.60
C ALA A 155 -11.87 -5.04 12.82
N GLU A 156 -12.20 -5.60 13.99
CA GLU A 156 -11.83 -6.97 14.37
C GLU A 156 -12.49 -8.04 13.50
N PHE A 157 -13.67 -7.76 12.92
CA PHE A 157 -14.37 -8.71 12.06
C PHE A 157 -13.72 -8.84 10.67
N TYR A 158 -12.81 -7.94 10.30
CA TYR A 158 -12.09 -7.97 9.03
C TYR A 158 -10.73 -8.67 9.13
N VAL A 159 -10.44 -9.35 10.24
CA VAL A 159 -9.16 -10.05 10.47
C VAL A 159 -9.31 -11.55 10.19
N LEU A 160 -8.41 -12.09 9.37
CA LEU A 160 -8.19 -13.53 9.23
C LEU A 160 -6.99 -13.94 10.09
N SER A 161 -7.11 -15.06 10.80
CA SER A 161 -6.06 -15.59 11.68
C SER A 161 -5.35 -16.77 11.04
N LYS A 162 -4.01 -16.80 11.15
CA LYS A 162 -3.19 -17.92 10.70
C LYS A 162 -3.50 -19.17 11.54
N GLN A 163 -3.60 -20.33 10.90
CA GLN A 163 -3.86 -21.63 11.53
C GLN A 163 -2.58 -22.38 11.90
#